data_AF-A0A963WM63-F1
#
_entry.id   AF-A0A963WM63-F1
#
_cell.length_a   1.000
_cell.length_b   1.000
_cell.length_c   1.000
_cell.angle_alpha   90.00
_cell.angle_beta   90.00
_cell.angle_gamma   90.00
#
_symmetry.space_group_name_H-M   'P 1'
#
loop_
_entity.id
_entity.type
_entity.pdbx_description
1 polymer ?
#
loop_
_entity_poly.entity_id
_entity_poly.type
_entity_poly.pdbx_seq_one_letter_code
_entity_poly.pdbx_strand_id
1 'polypeptide(L)'
;VLDGCDNFATRLIVSDCCVESEIPLTSAAIGRFQGQVANFAGHLAEQPCYRCFIGDAFDAEDCDTCAADGVIGAMAGMVGSFAAMHAIRIALSGQAAFGDPQWGKLHLIDGMSPSMRALKIAKDPQCRACSGST
;
A
#
# COMPACT_ATOMS: atom_id res chain seq x y z
N VAL A 1 0.23 -7.30 -7.75
CA VAL A 1 -0.33 -7.98 -6.55
C VAL A 1 -1.22 -7.02 -5.78
N LEU A 2 -2.34 -7.49 -5.24
CA LEU A 2 -3.19 -6.72 -4.32
C LEU A 2 -3.03 -7.33 -2.91
N ASP A 3 -2.52 -6.53 -1.97
CA ASP A 3 -2.22 -6.96 -0.60
C ASP A 3 -3.15 -6.30 0.40
N GLY A 4 -3.84 -7.13 1.19
CA GLY A 4 -4.71 -6.76 2.29
C GLY A 4 -4.38 -7.50 3.59
N CYS A 5 -3.16 -8.04 3.72
CA CYS A 5 -2.72 -8.76 4.91
C CYS A 5 -2.70 -7.85 6.15
N ASP A 6 -2.78 -8.45 7.33
CA ASP A 6 -3.04 -7.77 8.60
C ASP A 6 -1.79 -7.56 9.48
N ASN A 7 -0.61 -7.91 8.99
CA ASN A 7 0.65 -7.80 9.73
C ASN A 7 1.80 -7.32 8.83
N PHE A 8 2.76 -6.60 9.41
CA PHE A 8 3.91 -6.02 8.71
C PHE A 8 4.83 -7.09 8.14
N ALA A 9 5.08 -8.18 8.86
CA ALA A 9 5.95 -9.26 8.40
C ALA A 9 5.53 -9.78 7.02
N THR A 10 4.25 -10.11 6.85
CA THR A 10 3.71 -10.61 5.58
C THR A 10 3.76 -9.53 4.50
N ARG A 11 3.33 -8.31 4.82
CA ARG A 11 3.31 -7.18 3.88
C ARG A 11 4.69 -6.85 3.32
N LEU A 12 5.71 -6.88 4.20
CA LEU A 12 7.10 -6.65 3.83
C LEU A 12 7.64 -7.76 2.92
N ILE A 13 7.36 -9.03 3.22
CA ILE A 13 7.72 -10.17 2.34
C ILE A 13 7.05 -10.03 0.98
N VAL A 14 5.74 -9.76 0.94
CA VAL A 14 4.99 -9.56 -0.30
C VAL A 14 5.57 -8.41 -1.11
N SER A 15 5.90 -7.29 -0.48
CA SER A 15 6.52 -6.14 -1.14
C SER A 15 7.87 -6.47 -1.73
N ASP A 16 8.75 -7.12 -0.97
CA ASP A 16 10.11 -7.43 -1.45
C ASP A 16 10.02 -8.39 -2.66
N CYS A 17 9.19 -9.44 -2.58
CA CYS A 17 8.94 -10.33 -3.72
C CYS A 17 8.37 -9.60 -4.95
N CYS A 18 7.51 -8.59 -4.74
CA CYS A 18 6.99 -7.77 -5.83
C CYS A 18 8.08 -6.93 -6.50
N VAL A 19 9.03 -6.39 -5.73
CA VAL A 19 10.19 -5.67 -6.28
C VAL A 19 11.08 -6.63 -7.08
N GLU A 20 11.44 -7.78 -6.51
CA GLU A 20 12.29 -8.79 -7.16
C GLU A 20 11.66 -9.37 -8.43
N SER A 21 10.33 -9.53 -8.45
CA SER A 21 9.61 -10.10 -9.59
C SER A 21 9.18 -9.05 -10.62
N GLU A 22 9.52 -7.77 -10.42
CA GLU A 22 9.08 -6.65 -11.26
C GLU A 22 7.55 -6.54 -11.40
N ILE A 23 6.81 -6.93 -10.36
CA ILE A 23 5.35 -6.87 -10.34
C ILE A 23 4.91 -5.70 -9.45
N PRO A 24 4.05 -4.79 -9.92
CA PRO A 24 3.52 -3.71 -9.08
C PRO A 24 2.71 -4.22 -7.89
N LEU A 25 2.73 -3.47 -6.80
CA LEU A 25 1.98 -3.75 -5.57
C LEU A 25 0.92 -2.68 -5.33
N THR A 26 -0.33 -3.10 -5.15
CA THR A 26 -1.36 -2.28 -4.50
C THR A 26 -1.51 -2.78 -3.07
N SER A 27 -1.19 -1.94 -2.09
CA SER A 27 -1.37 -2.27 -0.66
C SER A 27 -2.57 -1.52 -0.10
N ALA A 28 -3.40 -2.24 0.66
CA ALA A 28 -4.56 -1.71 1.35
C ALA A 28 -4.52 -2.11 2.82
N ALA A 29 -4.55 -1.16 3.75
CA ALA A 29 -4.54 -1.40 5.19
C ALA A 29 -5.71 -0.71 5.87
N ILE A 30 -6.17 -1.27 6.99
CA ILE A 30 -7.31 -0.75 7.75
C ILE A 30 -6.96 -0.82 9.22
N GLY A 31 -7.25 0.25 9.94
CA GLY A 31 -7.42 0.24 11.40
C GLY A 31 -8.87 0.57 11.72
N ARG A 32 -9.33 0.27 12.94
CA ARG A 32 -10.70 0.47 13.47
C ARG A 32 -11.61 1.40 12.66
N PHE A 33 -11.21 2.67 12.48
CA PHE A 33 -11.92 3.71 11.72
C PHE A 33 -11.06 4.37 10.64
N GLN A 34 -9.94 3.79 10.23
CA GLN A 34 -8.96 4.41 9.32
C GLN A 34 -8.59 3.46 8.18
N GLY A 35 -8.32 4.02 7.01
CA GLY A 35 -7.96 3.24 5.82
C GLY A 35 -6.76 3.84 5.11
N GLN A 36 -5.97 2.98 4.48
CA GLN A 36 -4.80 3.39 3.71
C GLN A 36 -4.75 2.59 2.41
N VAL A 37 -4.58 3.26 1.27
CA VAL A 37 -4.39 2.60 -0.03
C VAL A 37 -3.28 3.29 -0.80
N ALA A 38 -2.34 2.51 -1.35
CA ALA A 38 -1.25 3.02 -2.18
C ALA A 38 -0.82 2.00 -3.23
N ASN A 39 -0.35 2.53 -4.36
CA ASN A 39 0.30 1.77 -5.41
C ASN A 39 1.82 1.99 -5.34
N PHE A 40 2.58 0.90 -5.40
CA PHE A 40 4.04 0.88 -5.33
C PHE A 40 4.62 0.15 -6.55
N ALA A 41 5.73 0.67 -7.05
CA ALA A 41 6.44 0.13 -8.20
C ALA A 41 7.95 0.22 -7.97
N GLY A 42 8.43 -0.28 -6.83
CA GLY A 42 9.83 -0.14 -6.41
C GLY A 42 10.86 -0.68 -7.41
N HIS A 43 10.46 -1.58 -8.29
CA HIS A 43 11.28 -2.06 -9.41
C HIS A 43 11.58 -0.98 -10.46
N LEU A 44 10.88 0.17 -10.45
CA LEU A 44 11.16 1.31 -11.31
C LEU A 44 12.12 2.32 -10.63
N ALA A 45 13.00 2.92 -11.43
CA ALA A 45 14.06 3.83 -10.99
C ALA A 45 13.62 4.89 -9.95
N GLU A 46 12.51 5.58 -10.19
CA GLU A 46 12.09 6.76 -9.41
C GLU A 46 10.88 6.49 -8.50
N GLN A 47 10.46 5.23 -8.34
CA GLN A 47 9.25 4.88 -7.62
C GLN A 47 9.54 4.16 -6.29
N PRO A 48 8.79 4.45 -5.21
CA PRO A 48 8.99 3.78 -3.94
C PRO A 48 8.43 2.35 -3.96
N CYS A 49 9.05 1.47 -3.16
CA CYS A 49 8.42 0.24 -2.69
C CYS A 49 7.65 0.48 -1.38
N TYR A 50 6.93 -0.53 -0.87
CA TYR A 50 6.27 -0.42 0.43
C TYR A 50 7.27 -0.20 1.58
N ARG A 51 8.47 -0.81 1.48
CA ARG A 51 9.55 -0.62 2.47
C ARG A 51 10.08 0.82 2.51
N CYS A 52 10.01 1.60 1.44
CA CYS A 52 10.32 3.04 1.49
C CYS A 52 9.33 3.82 2.36
N PHE A 53 8.10 3.33 2.50
CA PHE A 53 7.07 3.96 3.34
C PHE A 53 7.20 3.51 4.80
N ILE A 54 7.27 2.20 5.05
CA ILE A 54 7.16 1.64 6.40
C ILE A 54 8.52 1.31 7.04
N GLY A 55 9.60 1.35 6.27
CA GLY A 55 10.93 0.95 6.73
C GLY A 55 10.98 -0.54 7.10
N ASP A 56 11.72 -0.84 8.16
CA ASP A 56 11.83 -2.19 8.73
C ASP A 56 10.87 -2.38 9.92
N ALA A 57 9.65 -1.87 9.80
CA ALA A 57 8.61 -2.07 10.80
C ALA A 57 8.42 -3.56 11.11
N PHE A 58 8.14 -3.83 12.38
CA PHE A 58 7.93 -5.16 12.90
C PHE A 58 6.60 -5.20 13.65
N ASP A 59 5.97 -6.37 13.67
CA ASP A 59 4.79 -6.63 14.47
C ASP A 59 5.22 -6.78 15.93
N ALA A 60 5.01 -5.74 16.75
CA ALA A 60 5.32 -5.82 18.17
C ALA A 60 4.42 -6.85 18.86
N GLU A 61 4.93 -7.57 19.86
CA GLU A 61 4.18 -8.61 20.58
C GLU A 61 2.91 -8.06 21.26
N ASP A 62 2.92 -6.77 21.63
CA ASP A 62 1.78 -6.04 22.22
C ASP A 62 0.99 -5.22 21.19
N CYS A 63 1.16 -5.45 19.89
CA CYS A 63 0.43 -4.70 18.86
C CYS A 63 -0.96 -5.32 18.63
N ASP A 64 -2.01 -4.54 18.86
CA ASP A 64 -3.39 -4.96 18.61
C ASP A 64 -3.59 -5.26 17.11
N THR A 65 -3.86 -6.52 16.79
CA THR A 65 -4.25 -6.92 15.43
C THR A 65 -5.67 -6.45 15.12
N CYS A 66 -6.03 -6.34 13.84
CA CYS A 66 -7.42 -6.10 13.41
C CYS A 66 -8.42 -7.07 14.07
N ALA A 67 -7.99 -8.29 14.37
CA ALA A 67 -8.79 -9.30 15.06
C ALA A 67 -8.93 -9.03 16.57
N ALA A 68 -7.94 -8.41 17.21
CA ALA A 68 -7.98 -8.02 18.62
C ALA A 68 -8.80 -6.73 18.84
N ASP A 69 -8.64 -5.74 17.95
CA ASP A 69 -9.20 -4.40 18.09
C ASP A 69 -10.63 -4.25 17.51
N GLY A 70 -10.96 -5.13 16.55
CA GLY A 70 -12.17 -5.06 15.75
C GLY A 70 -12.09 -4.03 14.62
N VAL A 71 -12.72 -4.35 13.48
CA VAL A 71 -12.78 -3.49 12.29
C VAL A 71 -14.21 -3.33 11.81
N ILE A 72 -14.60 -2.11 11.43
CA ILE A 72 -15.91 -1.85 10.85
C ILE A 72 -15.98 -2.49 9.46
N GLY A 73 -16.89 -3.44 9.25
CA GLY A 73 -17.07 -4.10 7.96
C GLY A 73 -17.36 -3.14 6.79
N ALA A 74 -18.08 -2.05 7.03
CA ALA A 74 -18.29 -0.99 6.04
C ALA A 74 -16.98 -0.30 5.63
N MET A 75 -16.04 -0.13 6.56
CA MET A 75 -14.70 0.39 6.25
C MET A 75 -13.91 -0.61 5.42
N ALA A 76 -13.98 -1.90 5.77
CA ALA A 76 -13.39 -2.98 4.96
C ALA A 76 -13.90 -3.00 3.53
N GLY A 77 -15.22 -2.92 3.33
CA GLY A 77 -15.82 -2.85 2.00
C GLY A 77 -15.39 -1.61 1.21
N MET A 78 -15.36 -0.44 1.86
CA MET A 78 -14.96 0.83 1.23
C MET A 78 -13.49 0.81 0.81
N VAL A 79 -12.59 0.48 1.72
CA VAL A 79 -11.14 0.46 1.47
C VAL A 79 -10.77 -0.62 0.46
N GLY A 80 -11.37 -1.82 0.57
CA GLY A 80 -11.15 -2.90 -0.40
C GLY A 80 -11.59 -2.53 -1.81
N SER A 81 -12.76 -1.90 -1.96
CA SER A 81 -13.25 -1.42 -3.26
C SER A 81 -12.34 -0.32 -3.84
N PHE A 82 -11.86 0.58 -2.99
CA PHE A 82 -10.93 1.64 -3.39
C PHE A 82 -9.57 1.05 -3.82
N ALA A 83 -9.07 0.03 -3.13
CA ALA A 83 -7.86 -0.69 -3.50
C ALA A 83 -8.00 -1.45 -4.82
N ALA A 84 -9.13 -2.12 -5.05
CA ALA A 84 -9.43 -2.76 -6.33
C ALA A 84 -9.43 -1.74 -7.48
N MET A 85 -10.05 -0.57 -7.29
CA MET A 85 -9.99 0.52 -8.27
C MET A 85 -8.55 0.97 -8.54
N HIS A 86 -7.69 1.03 -7.52
CA HIS A 86 -6.27 1.36 -7.67
C HIS A 86 -5.48 0.29 -8.44
N ALA A 87 -5.78 -0.99 -8.24
CA ALA A 87 -5.19 -2.07 -9.03
C ALA A 87 -5.63 -2.01 -10.51
N ILE A 88 -6.91 -1.68 -10.77
CA ILE A 88 -7.42 -1.49 -12.14
C ILE A 88 -6.71 -0.32 -12.83
N ARG A 89 -6.36 0.78 -12.11
CA ARG A 89 -5.56 1.88 -12.68
C ARG A 89 -4.24 1.37 -13.25
N ILE A 90 -3.54 0.51 -12.49
CA ILE A 90 -2.29 -0.11 -12.94
C ILE A 90 -2.52 -0.93 -14.20
N ALA A 91 -3.53 -1.81 -14.19
CA ALA A 91 -3.83 -2.70 -15.32
C ALA A 91 -4.17 -1.94 -16.62
N LEU A 92 -4.73 -0.73 -16.50
CA LEU A 92 -5.11 0.13 -17.62
C LEU A 92 -4.06 1.23 -17.92
N SER A 93 -2.89 1.19 -17.28
CA SER A 93 -1.86 2.21 -17.45
C SER A 93 -1.43 2.36 -18.90
N GLY A 94 -1.56 3.58 -19.43
CA GLY A 94 -1.28 3.91 -20.83
C GLY A 94 -2.31 3.39 -21.85
N GLN A 95 -3.38 2.72 -21.41
CA GLN A 95 -4.40 2.13 -22.28
C GLN A 95 -5.72 2.92 -22.30
N ALA A 96 -6.01 3.70 -21.26
CA ALA A 96 -7.24 4.49 -21.15
C ALA A 96 -7.02 5.81 -20.40
N ALA A 97 -7.99 6.73 -20.51
CA ALA A 97 -7.99 7.98 -19.77
C ALA A 97 -7.97 7.75 -18.25
N PHE A 98 -8.63 6.68 -17.79
CA PHE A 98 -8.42 6.09 -16.48
C PHE A 98 -7.24 5.12 -16.58
N GLY A 99 -6.17 5.38 -15.85
CA GLY A 99 -4.95 4.57 -15.98
C GLY A 99 -3.72 5.17 -15.31
N ASP A 100 -3.78 6.41 -14.81
CA ASP A 100 -2.72 6.94 -13.96
C ASP A 100 -2.57 6.06 -12.70
N PRO A 101 -1.45 5.33 -12.54
CA PRO A 101 -1.25 4.42 -11.42
C PRO A 101 -1.12 5.13 -10.07
N GLN A 102 -0.78 6.43 -10.06
CA GLN A 102 -0.51 7.19 -8.84
C GLN A 102 0.55 6.54 -7.94
N TRP A 103 1.66 6.13 -8.54
CA TRP A 103 2.78 5.52 -7.82
C TRP A 103 3.24 6.38 -6.64
N GLY A 104 3.48 5.72 -5.50
CA GLY A 104 3.93 6.38 -4.27
C GLY A 104 2.92 7.36 -3.69
N LYS A 105 1.66 7.38 -4.12
CA LYS A 105 0.62 8.22 -3.53
C LYS A 105 -0.19 7.41 -2.52
N LEU A 106 -0.03 7.74 -1.24
CA LEU A 106 -0.77 7.13 -0.13
C LEU A 106 -2.05 7.91 0.12
N HIS A 107 -3.19 7.25 -0.07
CA HIS A 107 -4.50 7.78 0.27
C HIS A 107 -4.88 7.34 1.67
N LEU A 108 -5.03 8.32 2.56
CA LEU A 108 -5.47 8.14 3.94
C LEU A 108 -6.94 8.49 4.05
N ILE A 109 -7.71 7.60 4.66
CA ILE A 109 -9.16 7.73 4.86
C ILE A 109 -9.43 7.74 6.36
N ASP A 110 -10.09 8.79 6.84
CA ASP A 110 -10.56 8.91 8.22
C ASP A 110 -12.08 8.67 8.24
N GLY A 111 -12.52 7.66 8.98
CA GLY A 111 -13.93 7.31 9.17
C GLY A 111 -14.58 7.91 10.41
N MET A 112 -13.79 8.42 11.38
CA MET A 112 -14.32 9.14 12.55
C MET A 112 -14.75 10.55 12.17
N SER A 113 -13.94 11.23 11.37
CA SER A 113 -14.27 12.50 10.73
C SER A 113 -14.12 12.34 9.21
N PRO A 114 -15.18 11.90 8.50
CA PRO A 114 -15.15 11.49 7.11
C PRO A 114 -14.33 12.43 6.22
N SER A 115 -13.14 11.97 5.85
CA SER A 115 -12.24 12.72 5.00
C SER A 115 -11.25 11.80 4.30
N MET A 116 -10.73 12.27 3.16
CA MET A 116 -9.67 11.60 2.42
C MET A 116 -8.60 12.62 2.09
N ARG A 117 -7.34 12.26 2.36
CA ARG A 117 -6.17 13.06 1.99
C ARG A 117 -5.10 12.18 1.38
N ALA A 118 -4.32 12.74 0.48
CA ALA A 118 -3.22 12.04 -0.14
C ALA A 118 -1.86 12.58 0.33
N LEU A 119 -0.90 11.67 0.50
CA LEU A 119 0.50 11.97 0.77
C LEU A 119 1.39 11.37 -0.32
N LYS A 120 2.51 12.03 -0.62
CA LYS A 120 3.53 11.48 -1.50
C LYS A 120 4.58 10.76 -0.66
N ILE A 121 4.82 9.50 -0.99
CA ILE A 121 5.92 8.69 -0.50
C ILE A 121 7.09 8.86 -1.47
N ALA A 122 8.25 9.23 -0.93
CA ALA A 122 9.48 9.30 -1.71
C ALA A 122 10.15 7.93 -1.76
N LYS A 123 10.83 7.62 -2.87
CA LYS A 123 11.78 6.52 -2.90
C LYS A 123 12.92 6.85 -1.93
N ASP A 124 13.24 5.92 -1.05
CA ASP A 124 14.40 6.04 -0.18
C ASP A 124 15.65 5.52 -0.94
N PRO A 125 16.66 6.37 -1.19
CA PRO A 125 17.89 5.97 -1.88
C PRO A 125 18.67 4.86 -1.16
N GLN A 126 18.46 4.68 0.15
CA GLN A 126 19.12 3.68 0.96
C GLN A 126 18.22 2.45 1.22
N CYS A 127 17.07 2.35 0.56
CA CYS A 127 16.14 1.25 0.78
C CYS A 127 16.77 -0.09 0.38
N ARG A 128 16.94 -1.00 1.35
CA ARG A 128 17.52 -2.32 1.10
C ARG A 128 16.76 -3.18 0.07
N ALA A 129 15.47 -2.89 -0.15
CA ALA A 129 14.64 -3.65 -1.07
C ALA A 129 14.71 -3.14 -2.52
N CYS A 130 14.81 -1.82 -2.74
CA CYS A 130 14.63 -1.24 -4.08
C CYS A 130 15.68 -0.18 -4.48
N SER A 131 16.73 0.03 -3.68
CA SER A 131 17.81 0.98 -4.04
C SER A 131 18.65 0.51 -5.23
N GLY A 132 18.77 -0.81 -5.44
CA GLY A 132 19.49 -1.40 -6.57
C GLY A 132 18.68 -1.54 -7.86
N SER A 133 17.37 -1.25 -7.83
CA SER A 133 16.49 -1.36 -9.00
C SER A 133 16.74 -0.17 -9.93
N THR A 134 17.40 -0.45 -11.06
CA THR A 134 17.69 0.49 -12.16
C THR A 134 16.49 0.72 -13.06
#